data_AF-A0A9P8BGF6-F1
#
_entry.id   AF-A0A9P8BGF6-F1
#
_cell.length_a   1.000
_cell.length_b   1.000
_cell.length_c   1.000
_cell.angle_alpha   90.00
_cell.angle_beta   90.00
_cell.angle_gamma   90.00
#
_symmetry.space_group_name_H-M   'P 1'
#
loop_
_entity.id
_entity.type
_entity.pdbx_description
1 polymer ?
#
loop_
_entity_poly.entity_id
_entity_poly.type
_entity_poly.pdbx_seq_one_letter_code
_entity_poly.pdbx_strand_id
1 'polypeptide(L)'
;MLSLLVAASFVIRPILAYTFQNVTIAATDPSILYLPACNQETLEACYGGAWWRDSTTFPNTTAMLCGDPQHQYNGNSEPYVGYSFTGSAIYVYEWLNTSTATQQFLTEDQTIYVNLTQNAPAYTSTPLSSTSQLVLAWSLTDLDPTQQHTIGIQHYATAGRNTWIALDHFVVTQAVGVVAASTTKRTGLSKGAVAGIVVGIIIFAVLSFYLLCSFLGRRNRQRSTARSHRPFAGTLSVGTQVTMQQRGTGRVPTAPQLPHLGESELERSERLAKEGMMEEDLEKPSSIV
;
A
#
# COMPACT_ATOMS: atom_id res chain seq x y z
N MET A 1 40.41 32.20 9.58
CA MET A 1 39.38 32.06 10.63
C MET A 1 38.01 32.45 10.06
N LEU A 2 37.46 31.65 9.13
CA LEU A 2 36.20 31.97 8.43
C LEU A 2 35.43 30.69 8.03
N SER A 3 35.37 29.69 8.91
CA SER A 3 34.94 28.33 8.52
C SER A 3 34.07 27.61 9.56
N LEU A 4 33.26 28.31 10.35
CA LEU A 4 32.38 27.66 11.35
C LEU A 4 31.10 28.47 11.59
N LEU A 5 30.29 28.61 10.55
CA LEU A 5 28.89 29.03 10.67
C LEU A 5 28.05 28.35 9.59
N VAL A 6 28.24 27.03 9.43
CA VAL A 6 27.22 26.18 8.82
C VAL A 6 26.16 25.98 9.90
N ALA A 7 25.27 26.97 10.01
CA ALA A 7 24.04 26.82 10.77
C ALA A 7 23.28 25.65 10.13
N ALA A 8 23.33 24.50 10.79
CA ALA A 8 22.52 23.33 10.48
C ALA A 8 21.05 23.74 10.61
N SER A 9 20.51 24.27 9.51
CA SER A 9 19.09 24.46 9.33
C SER A 9 18.49 23.07 9.18
N PHE A 10 18.28 22.40 10.31
CA PHE A 10 17.39 21.25 10.37
C PHE A 10 16.02 21.77 9.96
N VAL A 11 15.72 21.66 8.67
CA VAL A 11 14.37 21.82 8.15
C VAL A 11 13.58 20.68 8.77
N ILE A 12 12.96 20.95 9.91
CA ILE A 12 11.96 20.07 10.50
C ILE A 12 10.80 20.11 9.52
N ARG A 13 10.81 19.22 8.52
CA ARG A 13 9.61 18.96 7.73
C ARG A 13 8.62 18.33 8.71
N PRO A 14 7.47 18.95 8.98
CA PRO A 14 6.45 18.29 9.77
C PRO A 14 6.09 16.99 9.06
N ILE A 15 6.34 15.86 9.71
CA ILE A 15 5.82 14.57 9.26
C ILE A 15 4.34 14.63 9.57
N LEU A 16 3.52 14.84 8.54
CA LEU A 16 2.08 14.71 8.65
C LEU A 16 1.79 13.22 8.82
N ALA A 17 1.43 12.83 10.03
CA ALA A 17 0.93 11.49 10.30
C ALA A 17 -0.58 11.49 10.04
N TYR A 18 -1.01 10.68 9.08
CA TYR A 18 -2.42 10.43 8.79
C TYR A 18 -2.85 9.14 9.47
N THR A 19 -4.03 9.17 10.08
CA THR A 19 -4.75 7.95 10.46
C THR A 19 -5.76 7.62 9.38
N PHE A 20 -5.77 6.38 8.93
CA PHE A 20 -6.70 5.90 7.90
C PHE A 20 -7.86 5.15 8.55
N GLN A 21 -9.07 5.38 8.04
CA GLN A 21 -10.27 4.67 8.45
C GLN A 21 -11.02 4.19 7.21
N ASN A 22 -11.49 2.94 7.24
CA ASN A 22 -12.35 2.39 6.22
C ASN A 22 -13.80 2.82 6.49
N VAL A 23 -14.43 3.43 5.50
CA VAL A 23 -15.83 3.87 5.53
C VAL A 23 -16.60 3.07 4.48
N THR A 24 -17.64 2.37 4.93
CA THR A 24 -18.54 1.63 4.05
C THR A 24 -19.65 2.56 3.55
N ILE A 25 -19.81 2.63 2.23
CA ILE A 25 -20.82 3.42 1.52
C ILE A 25 -21.74 2.43 0.81
N ALA A 26 -23.02 2.38 1.19
CA ALA A 26 -23.98 1.51 0.53
C ALA A 26 -24.13 1.90 -0.94
N ALA A 27 -24.35 0.94 -1.85
CA ALA A 27 -24.58 1.27 -3.26
C ALA A 27 -25.83 2.15 -3.46
N THR A 28 -26.76 2.14 -2.51
CA THR A 28 -27.96 2.99 -2.55
C THR A 28 -27.72 4.43 -2.07
N ASP A 29 -26.48 4.80 -1.73
CA ASP A 29 -26.12 6.14 -1.29
C ASP A 29 -26.41 7.18 -2.39
N PRO A 30 -27.10 8.29 -2.07
CA PRO A 30 -27.50 9.29 -3.07
C PRO A 30 -26.32 10.06 -3.68
N SER A 31 -25.11 9.96 -3.12
CA SER A 31 -23.90 10.53 -3.71
C SER A 31 -23.37 9.74 -4.92
N ILE A 32 -23.87 8.51 -5.13
CA ILE A 32 -23.50 7.69 -6.28
C ILE A 32 -24.43 8.00 -7.45
N LEU A 33 -23.84 8.35 -8.59
CA LEU A 33 -24.54 8.64 -9.83
C LEU A 33 -24.76 7.35 -10.62
N TYR A 34 -26.01 7.11 -11.02
CA TYR A 34 -26.39 5.95 -11.83
C TYR A 34 -27.03 6.42 -13.14
N LEU A 35 -26.53 5.93 -14.28
CA LEU A 35 -27.01 6.30 -15.61
C LEU A 35 -27.16 5.07 -16.52
N PRO A 36 -28.30 4.91 -17.23
CA PRO A 36 -29.57 5.57 -16.96
C PRO A 36 -30.12 5.08 -15.61
N ALA A 37 -30.64 5.99 -14.78
CA ALA A 37 -31.39 5.60 -13.59
C ALA A 37 -32.81 5.21 -13.97
N CYS A 38 -33.31 4.09 -13.45
CA CYS A 38 -34.70 3.72 -13.65
C CYS A 38 -35.59 4.55 -12.73
N ASN A 39 -36.50 5.31 -13.32
CA ASN A 39 -37.49 6.13 -12.62
C ASN A 39 -38.93 5.61 -12.81
N GLN A 40 -39.09 4.42 -13.38
CA GLN A 40 -40.38 3.89 -13.82
C GLN A 40 -41.09 3.13 -12.70
N GLU A 41 -42.43 3.08 -12.79
CA GLU A 41 -43.29 2.38 -11.82
C GLU A 41 -43.21 0.85 -11.94
N THR A 42 -42.81 0.31 -13.10
CA THR A 42 -42.73 -1.13 -13.36
C THR A 42 -41.29 -1.60 -13.55
N LEU A 43 -40.93 -2.71 -12.89
CA LEU A 43 -39.59 -3.32 -12.95
C LEU A 43 -39.16 -3.67 -14.38
N GLU A 44 -40.10 -4.06 -15.24
CA GLU A 44 -39.83 -4.43 -16.64
C GLU A 44 -39.20 -3.30 -17.46
N ALA A 45 -39.52 -2.04 -17.14
CA ALA A 45 -38.92 -0.90 -17.82
C ALA A 45 -37.45 -0.65 -17.39
N CYS A 46 -37.04 -1.16 -16.23
CA CYS A 46 -35.67 -1.04 -15.72
C CYS A 46 -34.73 -2.10 -16.32
N TYR A 47 -35.28 -3.27 -16.67
CA TYR A 47 -34.54 -4.40 -17.24
C TYR A 47 -33.85 -4.10 -18.58
N GLY A 48 -34.26 -3.04 -19.27
CA GLY A 48 -33.62 -2.52 -20.49
C GLY A 48 -32.22 -1.90 -20.29
N GLY A 49 -31.57 -2.12 -19.15
CA GLY A 49 -30.24 -1.60 -18.83
C GLY A 49 -30.24 -0.26 -18.12
N ALA A 50 -31.27 0.00 -17.30
CA ALA A 50 -31.27 1.08 -16.33
C ALA A 50 -30.99 0.53 -14.93
N TRP A 51 -30.45 1.37 -14.05
CA TRP A 51 -30.17 1.02 -12.67
C TRP A 51 -31.42 1.11 -11.81
N TRP A 52 -31.69 0.10 -10.98
CA TRP A 52 -32.75 0.12 -9.97
C TRP A 52 -32.29 -0.48 -8.65
N ARG A 53 -33.04 -0.18 -7.59
CA ARG A 53 -32.79 -0.68 -6.25
C ARG A 53 -33.48 -2.03 -6.05
N ASP A 54 -32.75 -3.04 -5.58
CA ASP A 54 -33.32 -4.33 -5.21
C ASP A 54 -33.04 -4.68 -3.75
N SER A 55 -34.10 -4.86 -2.98
CA SER A 55 -34.07 -5.30 -1.59
C SER A 55 -34.64 -6.70 -1.38
N THR A 56 -35.05 -7.37 -2.47
CA THR A 56 -35.76 -8.65 -2.42
C THR A 56 -34.85 -9.82 -2.76
N THR A 57 -33.88 -9.60 -3.63
CA THR A 57 -32.99 -10.65 -4.13
C THR A 57 -31.83 -10.94 -3.18
N PHE A 58 -31.33 -9.95 -2.43
CA PHE A 58 -30.12 -10.07 -1.62
C PHE A 58 -30.44 -10.11 -0.11
N PRO A 59 -29.93 -11.09 0.64
CA PRO A 59 -30.26 -11.25 2.04
C PRO A 59 -29.64 -10.13 2.89
N ASN A 60 -30.48 -9.42 3.66
CA ASN A 60 -30.10 -8.38 4.62
C ASN A 60 -29.40 -7.15 4.03
N THR A 61 -29.37 -6.98 2.71
CA THR A 61 -28.78 -5.80 2.08
C THR A 61 -29.70 -5.25 0.99
N THR A 62 -29.37 -4.05 0.52
CA THR A 62 -30.05 -3.46 -0.63
C THR A 62 -28.98 -3.12 -1.65
N ALA A 63 -29.04 -3.80 -2.79
CA ALA A 63 -28.10 -3.64 -3.87
C ALA A 63 -28.67 -2.71 -4.95
N MET A 64 -27.77 -2.11 -5.73
CA MET A 64 -28.13 -1.44 -6.98
C MET A 64 -27.87 -2.41 -8.14
N LEU A 65 -28.90 -2.69 -8.93
CA LEU A 65 -28.86 -3.66 -10.01
C LEU A 65 -28.99 -2.96 -11.35
N CYS A 66 -28.35 -3.55 -12.34
CA CYS A 66 -28.57 -3.23 -13.73
C CYS A 66 -28.54 -4.49 -14.59
N GLY A 67 -29.34 -4.53 -15.65
CA GLY A 67 -29.55 -5.68 -16.52
C GLY A 67 -30.78 -6.50 -16.12
N ASP A 68 -30.87 -7.76 -16.53
CA ASP A 68 -31.90 -8.67 -16.04
C ASP A 68 -31.36 -10.11 -16.08
N PRO A 69 -31.44 -10.89 -14.98
CA PRO A 69 -31.11 -12.31 -15.02
C PRO A 69 -31.99 -13.14 -15.98
N GLN A 70 -33.18 -12.67 -16.32
CA GLN A 70 -34.19 -13.39 -17.12
C GLN A 70 -34.31 -12.88 -18.57
N HIS A 71 -33.93 -11.62 -18.84
CA HIS A 71 -34.03 -11.04 -20.18
C HIS A 71 -32.66 -10.78 -20.81
N GLN A 72 -32.55 -11.11 -22.09
CA GLN A 72 -31.33 -10.86 -22.85
C GLN A 72 -31.12 -9.36 -23.02
N TYR A 73 -29.88 -8.95 -22.82
CA TYR A 73 -29.49 -7.58 -23.07
C TYR A 73 -29.53 -7.29 -24.58
N ASN A 74 -30.22 -6.23 -24.98
CA ASN A 74 -30.37 -5.84 -26.38
C ASN A 74 -29.12 -5.15 -26.97
N GLY A 75 -28.07 -4.95 -26.16
CA GLY A 75 -26.78 -4.39 -26.57
C GLY A 75 -26.74 -2.86 -26.70
N ASN A 76 -27.82 -2.14 -26.38
CA ASN A 76 -27.92 -0.70 -26.65
C ASN A 76 -27.75 0.21 -25.43
N SER A 77 -27.68 -0.35 -24.23
CA SER A 77 -27.49 0.42 -23.00
C SER A 77 -26.07 0.20 -22.48
N GLU A 78 -25.35 1.28 -22.21
CA GLU A 78 -24.05 1.24 -21.54
C GLU A 78 -24.23 1.85 -20.14
N PRO A 79 -24.72 1.06 -19.19
CA PRO A 79 -24.99 1.54 -17.85
C PRO A 79 -23.68 1.95 -17.20
N TYR A 80 -23.73 3.14 -16.61
CA TYR A 80 -22.61 3.83 -16.01
C TYR A 80 -22.93 4.14 -14.54
N VAL A 81 -21.94 3.90 -13.68
CA VAL A 81 -21.95 4.29 -12.28
C VAL A 81 -20.81 5.25 -12.04
N GLY A 82 -21.08 6.43 -11.49
CA GLY A 82 -20.09 7.43 -11.13
C GLY A 82 -20.07 7.66 -9.63
N TYR A 83 -18.89 7.70 -9.02
CA TYR A 83 -18.75 8.05 -7.61
C TYR A 83 -17.46 8.84 -7.36
N SER A 84 -17.61 9.99 -6.68
CA SER A 84 -16.49 10.84 -6.28
C SER A 84 -16.25 10.73 -4.78
N PHE A 85 -15.00 10.49 -4.37
CA PHE A 85 -14.62 10.32 -2.98
C PHE A 85 -13.28 10.99 -2.67
N THR A 86 -12.98 11.18 -1.38
CA THR A 86 -11.67 11.63 -0.89
C THR A 86 -11.09 10.52 -0.03
N GLY A 87 -9.96 9.96 -0.43
CA GLY A 87 -9.38 8.80 0.25
C GLY A 87 -8.16 8.24 -0.47
N SER A 88 -7.45 7.32 0.19
CA SER A 88 -6.26 6.65 -0.36
C SER A 88 -6.59 5.35 -1.09
N ALA A 89 -7.78 4.79 -0.89
CA ALA A 89 -8.22 3.59 -1.57
C ALA A 89 -9.75 3.51 -1.68
N ILE A 90 -10.22 2.76 -2.68
CA ILE A 90 -11.60 2.34 -2.83
C ILE A 90 -11.66 0.87 -3.21
N TYR A 91 -12.62 0.15 -2.62
CA TYR A 91 -12.90 -1.26 -2.87
C TYR A 91 -14.38 -1.39 -3.24
N VAL A 92 -14.67 -2.03 -4.37
CA VAL A 92 -16.03 -2.22 -4.88
C VAL A 92 -16.45 -3.66 -4.64
N TYR A 93 -17.53 -3.84 -3.89
CA TYR A 93 -18.09 -5.15 -3.60
C TYR A 93 -19.36 -5.38 -4.42
N GLU A 94 -19.39 -6.52 -5.10
CA GLU A 94 -20.47 -6.93 -5.99
C GLU A 94 -20.99 -8.31 -5.58
N TRP A 95 -22.28 -8.52 -5.79
CA TRP A 95 -22.84 -9.86 -5.72
C TRP A 95 -22.59 -10.57 -7.03
N LEU A 96 -21.78 -11.63 -6.98
CA LEU A 96 -21.48 -12.38 -8.18
C LEU A 96 -22.58 -13.37 -8.54
N ASN A 97 -22.71 -13.55 -9.85
CA ASN A 97 -23.43 -14.64 -10.48
C ASN A 97 -22.77 -14.98 -11.83
N THR A 98 -23.27 -16.00 -12.52
CA THR A 98 -22.81 -16.57 -13.79
C THR A 98 -22.88 -15.65 -15.01
N SER A 99 -22.83 -14.35 -14.82
CA SER A 99 -22.86 -13.35 -15.88
C SER A 99 -21.45 -13.17 -16.44
N THR A 100 -21.28 -13.40 -17.74
CA THR A 100 -20.07 -12.96 -18.46
C THR A 100 -20.26 -11.53 -18.90
N ALA A 101 -19.80 -10.59 -18.08
CA ALA A 101 -19.83 -9.17 -18.42
C ALA A 101 -18.44 -8.58 -18.35
N THR A 102 -18.14 -7.72 -19.32
CA THR A 102 -16.92 -6.92 -19.28
C THR A 102 -17.24 -5.62 -18.58
N GLN A 103 -16.46 -5.26 -17.56
CA GLN A 103 -16.57 -3.97 -16.91
C GLN A 103 -15.36 -3.11 -17.27
N GLN A 104 -15.62 -1.85 -17.58
CA GLN A 104 -14.58 -0.85 -17.76
C GLN A 104 -14.60 0.09 -16.56
N PHE A 105 -13.47 0.18 -15.89
CA PHE A 105 -13.25 1.09 -14.79
C PHE A 105 -12.52 2.32 -15.31
N LEU A 106 -13.15 3.47 -15.14
CA LEU A 106 -12.66 4.77 -15.55
C LEU A 106 -12.22 5.51 -14.29
N THR A 107 -11.00 6.03 -14.29
CA THR A 107 -10.51 6.99 -13.29
C THR A 107 -10.17 8.29 -14.01
N GLU A 108 -10.02 9.39 -13.27
CA GLU A 108 -9.74 10.72 -13.87
C GLU A 108 -8.53 10.72 -14.80
N ASP A 109 -7.52 9.89 -14.51
CA ASP A 109 -6.26 9.85 -15.26
C ASP A 109 -6.06 8.58 -16.10
N GLN A 110 -6.89 7.54 -15.92
CA GLN A 110 -6.66 6.23 -16.53
C GLN A 110 -7.96 5.48 -16.87
N THR A 111 -7.87 4.62 -17.88
CA THR A 111 -8.91 3.64 -18.22
C THR A 111 -8.36 2.25 -17.98
N ILE A 112 -9.01 1.48 -17.11
CA ILE A 112 -8.65 0.10 -16.79
C ILE A 112 -9.79 -0.81 -17.22
N TYR A 113 -9.51 -1.73 -18.13
CA TYR A 113 -10.47 -2.76 -18.54
C TYR A 113 -10.33 -3.97 -17.64
N VAL A 114 -11.42 -4.36 -16.98
CA VAL A 114 -11.46 -5.55 -16.13
C VAL A 114 -12.50 -6.49 -16.72
N ASN A 115 -12.01 -7.56 -17.36
CA ASN A 115 -12.89 -8.61 -17.83
C ASN A 115 -13.25 -9.50 -16.64
N LEU A 116 -14.45 -9.31 -16.09
CA LEU A 116 -14.98 -10.18 -15.06
C LEU A 116 -15.60 -11.41 -15.74
N THR A 117 -14.74 -12.35 -16.14
CA THR A 117 -15.19 -13.67 -16.56
C THR A 117 -15.27 -14.56 -15.34
N GLN A 118 -16.48 -14.84 -14.87
CA GLN A 118 -16.69 -15.67 -13.67
C GLN A 118 -17.38 -16.97 -14.06
N ASN A 119 -16.64 -18.07 -13.90
CA ASN A 119 -17.11 -19.42 -14.16
C ASN A 119 -17.80 -19.96 -12.89
N ALA A 120 -19.09 -19.67 -12.72
CA ALA A 120 -19.95 -20.29 -11.70
C ALA A 120 -21.13 -21.02 -12.40
N PRO A 121 -21.76 -22.02 -11.76
CA PRO A 121 -22.73 -22.90 -12.42
C PRO A 121 -24.06 -22.18 -12.69
N ALA A 122 -24.53 -22.32 -13.94
CA ALA A 122 -25.63 -21.60 -14.56
C ALA A 122 -26.86 -21.37 -13.68
N TYR A 123 -27.40 -20.15 -13.78
CA TYR A 123 -28.73 -19.81 -13.27
C TYR A 123 -29.76 -20.84 -13.77
N THR A 124 -30.26 -21.66 -12.87
CA THR A 124 -31.58 -22.25 -13.02
C THR A 124 -32.54 -21.26 -12.40
N SER A 125 -33.70 -21.05 -13.03
CA SER A 125 -34.73 -20.04 -12.70
C SER A 125 -35.34 -20.13 -11.28
N THR A 126 -34.70 -20.85 -10.37
CA THR A 126 -35.01 -20.87 -8.95
C THR A 126 -34.51 -19.59 -8.27
N PRO A 127 -35.30 -19.00 -7.34
CA PRO A 127 -34.87 -17.85 -6.53
C PRO A 127 -33.55 -18.21 -5.88
N LEU A 128 -32.58 -17.26 -5.87
CA LEU A 128 -31.19 -17.45 -5.44
C LEU A 128 -31.10 -18.59 -4.43
N SER A 129 -30.68 -19.77 -4.89
CA SER A 129 -30.12 -20.73 -3.97
C SER A 129 -28.95 -20.02 -3.28
N SER A 130 -28.61 -20.47 -2.07
CA SER A 130 -27.69 -19.89 -1.10
C SER A 130 -26.23 -19.65 -1.57
N THR A 131 -25.97 -19.49 -2.87
CA THR A 131 -24.67 -19.48 -3.53
C THR A 131 -24.28 -18.14 -4.14
N SER A 132 -25.13 -17.09 -4.12
CA SER A 132 -24.61 -15.75 -4.42
C SER A 132 -23.65 -15.32 -3.31
N GLN A 133 -22.41 -15.07 -3.71
CA GLN A 133 -21.36 -14.64 -2.81
C GLN A 133 -21.03 -13.19 -3.10
N LEU A 134 -20.94 -12.43 -2.02
CA LEU A 134 -20.39 -11.08 -2.06
C LEU A 134 -18.88 -11.19 -2.23
N VAL A 135 -18.33 -10.54 -3.24
CA VAL A 135 -16.88 -10.52 -3.47
C VAL A 135 -16.35 -9.12 -3.66
N LEU A 136 -15.04 -8.96 -3.49
CA LEU A 136 -14.30 -7.81 -3.98
C LEU A 136 -14.16 -7.93 -5.51
N ALA A 137 -14.90 -7.11 -6.26
CA ALA A 137 -14.84 -7.12 -7.72
C ALA A 137 -13.67 -6.29 -8.25
N TRP A 138 -13.40 -5.15 -7.61
CA TRP A 138 -12.34 -4.23 -8.02
C TRP A 138 -11.82 -3.42 -6.85
N SER A 139 -10.56 -2.99 -6.94
CA SER A 139 -9.94 -2.10 -5.97
C SER A 139 -8.96 -1.14 -6.63
N LEU A 140 -8.88 0.07 -6.10
CA LEU A 140 -7.87 1.08 -6.44
C LEU A 140 -7.24 1.59 -5.15
N THR A 141 -5.91 1.54 -5.08
CA THR A 141 -5.12 1.89 -3.89
C THR A 141 -4.07 2.96 -4.20
N ASP A 142 -3.34 3.40 -3.18
CA ASP A 142 -2.20 4.32 -3.29
C ASP A 142 -2.54 5.70 -3.88
N LEU A 143 -3.79 6.12 -3.70
CA LEU A 143 -4.27 7.44 -4.08
C LEU A 143 -3.84 8.50 -3.06
N ASP A 144 -3.73 9.76 -3.49
CA ASP A 144 -3.50 10.88 -2.58
C ASP A 144 -4.74 11.05 -1.67
N PRO A 145 -4.64 10.81 -0.36
CA PRO A 145 -5.79 10.87 0.53
C PRO A 145 -6.35 12.28 0.75
N THR A 146 -5.68 13.31 0.26
CA THR A 146 -6.10 14.70 0.37
C THR A 146 -6.82 15.22 -0.88
N GLN A 147 -6.79 14.45 -1.97
CA GLN A 147 -7.42 14.81 -3.23
C GLN A 147 -8.79 14.12 -3.38
N GLN A 148 -9.68 14.76 -4.12
CA GLN A 148 -10.90 14.14 -4.58
C GLN A 148 -10.59 13.30 -5.81
N HIS A 149 -11.12 12.09 -5.84
CA HIS A 149 -10.98 11.14 -6.95
C HIS A 149 -12.37 10.77 -7.44
N THR A 150 -12.53 10.60 -8.74
CA THR A 150 -13.78 10.11 -9.35
C THR A 150 -13.53 8.77 -10.04
N ILE A 151 -14.40 7.80 -9.73
CA ILE A 151 -14.45 6.52 -10.43
C ILE A 151 -15.72 6.42 -11.27
N GLY A 152 -15.58 5.79 -12.43
CA GLY A 152 -16.66 5.39 -13.31
C GLY A 152 -16.63 3.89 -13.54
N ILE A 153 -17.78 3.21 -13.45
CA ILE A 153 -17.92 1.80 -13.81
C ILE A 153 -18.90 1.73 -14.97
N GLN A 154 -18.42 1.31 -16.14
CA GLN A 154 -19.23 1.09 -17.32
C GLN A 154 -19.35 -0.40 -17.58
N HIS A 155 -20.59 -0.89 -17.66
CA HIS A 155 -20.86 -2.31 -17.84
C HIS A 155 -21.22 -2.60 -19.30
N TYR A 156 -20.44 -3.50 -19.92
CA TYR A 156 -20.64 -3.99 -21.27
C TYR A 156 -21.19 -5.41 -21.21
N ALA A 157 -22.50 -5.48 -21.40
CA ALA A 157 -23.20 -6.74 -21.60
C ALA A 157 -22.86 -7.33 -22.97
N THR A 158 -22.54 -8.62 -23.01
CA THR A 158 -22.39 -9.33 -24.28
C THR A 158 -23.76 -9.63 -24.87
N ALA A 159 -24.03 -9.16 -26.09
CA ALA A 159 -25.31 -9.36 -26.76
C ALA A 159 -25.72 -10.85 -26.78
N GLY A 160 -27.00 -11.11 -26.53
CA GLY A 160 -27.58 -12.47 -26.54
C GLY A 160 -27.31 -13.31 -25.29
N ARG A 161 -26.70 -12.74 -24.24
CA ARG A 161 -26.56 -13.37 -22.92
C ARG A 161 -27.37 -12.61 -21.87
N ASN A 162 -27.81 -13.33 -20.85
CA ASN A 162 -28.39 -12.73 -19.66
C ASN A 162 -27.24 -12.26 -18.79
N THR A 163 -27.00 -10.95 -18.79
CA THR A 163 -25.95 -10.34 -17.98
C THR A 163 -26.58 -9.32 -17.05
N TRP A 164 -26.16 -9.36 -15.80
CA TRP A 164 -26.52 -8.35 -14.82
C TRP A 164 -25.32 -8.06 -13.94
N ILE A 165 -25.39 -6.92 -13.26
CA ILE A 165 -24.45 -6.46 -12.25
C ILE A 165 -25.27 -6.05 -11.02
N ALA A 166 -24.81 -6.42 -9.82
CA ALA A 166 -25.39 -5.95 -8.57
C ALA A 166 -24.30 -5.42 -7.65
N LEU A 167 -24.28 -4.11 -7.46
CA LEU A 167 -23.38 -3.42 -6.54
C LEU A 167 -23.99 -3.46 -5.14
N ASP A 168 -23.23 -3.94 -4.16
CA ASP A 168 -23.68 -3.98 -2.77
C ASP A 168 -23.21 -2.72 -2.02
N HIS A 169 -21.90 -2.52 -1.97
CA HIS A 169 -21.29 -1.40 -1.28
C HIS A 169 -19.89 -1.10 -1.79
N PHE A 170 -19.43 0.09 -1.41
CA PHE A 170 -18.08 0.57 -1.61
C PHE A 170 -17.41 0.69 -0.24
N VAL A 171 -16.13 0.36 -0.14
CA VAL A 171 -15.33 0.68 1.04
C VAL A 171 -14.29 1.71 0.63
N VAL A 172 -14.33 2.89 1.23
CA VAL A 172 -13.37 3.96 0.98
C VAL A 172 -12.44 4.11 2.18
N THR A 173 -11.14 4.08 1.93
CA THR A 173 -10.13 4.35 2.96
C THR A 173 -9.88 5.85 3.03
N GLN A 174 -10.43 6.52 4.03
CA GLN A 174 -10.32 7.97 4.20
C GLN A 174 -9.22 8.31 5.20
N ALA A 175 -8.50 9.42 4.99
CA ALA A 175 -7.61 9.97 6.00
C ALA A 175 -8.43 10.77 7.03
N VAL A 176 -8.61 10.22 8.22
CA VAL A 176 -9.33 10.87 9.31
C VAL A 176 -8.33 11.63 10.15
N GLY A 177 -8.15 12.92 9.83
CA GLY A 177 -7.38 13.87 10.60
C GLY A 177 -5.86 13.66 10.53
N VAL A 178 -5.15 14.78 10.44
CA VAL A 178 -3.76 14.83 10.90
C VAL A 178 -3.87 14.82 12.42
N VAL A 179 -3.63 13.67 13.07
CA VAL A 179 -3.16 13.75 14.45
C VAL A 179 -1.80 14.38 14.29
N ALA A 180 -1.75 15.72 14.30
CA ALA A 180 -0.51 16.46 14.48
C ALA A 180 -0.07 15.94 15.83
N ALA A 181 0.81 14.93 15.83
CA ALA A 181 1.21 14.16 17.00
C ALA A 181 1.43 15.20 18.07
N SER A 182 0.45 15.34 18.97
CA SER A 182 0.18 16.60 19.66
C SER A 182 1.52 17.01 20.19
N THR A 183 2.16 18.02 19.56
CA THR A 183 3.58 18.29 19.77
C THR A 183 3.67 18.43 21.27
N THR A 184 4.16 17.39 21.97
CA THR A 184 3.87 17.16 23.40
C THR A 184 4.01 18.49 24.05
N LYS A 185 2.89 19.19 24.34
CA LYS A 185 2.78 20.66 24.38
C LYS A 185 4.11 21.16 24.86
N ARG A 186 5.07 21.50 23.97
CA ARG A 186 6.49 21.53 24.36
C ARG A 186 6.47 22.55 25.45
N THR A 187 6.56 22.09 26.70
CA THR A 187 6.51 22.94 27.87
C THR A 187 7.74 23.76 27.63
N GLY A 188 7.52 24.96 27.10
CA GLY A 188 8.61 25.81 26.64
C GLY A 188 9.52 25.87 27.84
N LEU A 189 10.71 25.27 27.70
CA LEU A 189 11.69 25.22 28.77
C LEU A 189 11.73 26.64 29.31
N SER A 190 11.43 26.79 30.61
CA SER A 190 11.41 28.09 31.27
C SER A 190 12.60 28.89 30.76
N LYS A 191 12.45 30.20 30.50
CA LYS A 191 13.55 31.04 30.02
C LYS A 191 14.82 30.83 30.87
N GLY A 192 14.67 30.48 32.15
CA GLY A 192 15.76 30.08 33.04
C GLY A 192 16.45 28.74 32.69
N ALA A 193 15.72 27.71 32.24
CA ALA A 193 16.30 26.44 31.83
C ALA A 193 17.09 26.56 30.51
N VAL A 194 16.57 27.33 29.55
CA VAL A 194 17.31 27.62 28.30
C VAL A 194 18.59 28.41 28.61
N ALA A 195 18.51 29.43 29.48
CA ALA A 195 19.69 30.18 29.92
C ALA A 195 20.72 29.27 30.61
N GLY A 196 20.28 28.34 31.45
CA GLY A 196 21.14 27.37 32.12
C GLY A 196 21.91 26.46 31.14
N ILE A 197 21.23 25.95 30.10
CA ILE A 197 21.85 25.11 29.08
C ILE A 197 22.91 25.90 28.28
N VAL A 198 22.60 27.14 27.89
CA VAL A 198 23.53 27.99 27.13
C VAL A 198 24.78 28.30 27.95
N VAL A 199 24.63 28.67 29.22
CA VAL A 199 25.77 28.92 30.12
C VAL A 199 26.58 27.64 30.34
N GLY A 200 25.92 26.49 30.51
CA GLY A 200 26.59 25.19 30.65
C GLY A 200 27.46 24.83 29.44
N ILE A 201 26.96 25.06 28.22
CA ILE A 201 27.72 24.81 26.99
C ILE A 201 28.95 25.72 26.90
N ILE A 202 28.82 27.00 27.27
CA ILE A 202 29.94 27.96 27.25
C ILE A 202 31.04 27.53 28.23
N ILE A 203 30.67 27.19 29.46
CA ILE A 203 31.64 26.74 30.49
C ILE A 203 32.32 25.44 30.04
N PHE A 204 31.56 24.50 29.49
CA PHE A 204 32.11 23.24 28.98
C PHE A 204 33.08 23.46 27.81
N ALA A 205 32.76 24.38 26.90
CA ALA A 205 33.63 24.73 25.77
C ALA A 205 34.96 25.37 26.25
N VAL A 206 34.91 26.26 27.25
CA VAL A 206 36.12 26.88 27.81
C VAL A 206 36.98 25.85 28.54
N LEU A 207 36.38 24.98 29.36
CA LEU A 207 37.10 23.92 30.08
C LEU A 207 37.74 22.91 29.12
N SER A 208 37.00 22.48 28.09
CA SER A 208 37.51 21.55 27.09
C SER A 208 38.65 22.17 26.27
N PHE A 209 38.55 23.45 25.91
CA PHE A 209 39.64 24.18 25.25
C PHE A 209 40.88 24.28 26.15
N TYR A 210 40.71 24.60 27.43
CA TYR A 210 41.82 24.67 28.39
C TYR A 210 42.53 23.32 28.58
N LEU A 211 41.75 22.24 28.70
CA LEU A 211 42.29 20.87 28.78
C LEU A 211 43.03 20.48 27.51
N LEU A 212 42.49 20.81 26.33
CA LEU A 212 43.12 20.54 25.04
C LEU A 212 44.45 21.29 24.91
N CYS A 213 44.48 22.60 25.24
CA CYS A 213 45.70 23.41 25.22
C CYS A 213 46.75 22.91 26.22
N SER A 214 46.33 22.52 27.43
CA SER A 214 47.22 21.94 28.45
C SER A 214 47.83 20.61 27.99
N PHE A 215 47.01 19.75 27.38
CA PHE A 215 47.45 18.46 26.85
C PHE A 215 48.44 18.62 25.69
N LEU A 216 48.15 19.52 24.74
CA LEU A 216 49.05 19.82 23.62
C LEU A 216 50.35 20.50 24.09
N GLY A 217 50.29 21.38 25.09
CA GLY A 217 51.46 22.03 25.68
C GLY A 217 52.41 21.04 26.37
N ARG A 218 51.86 20.07 27.12
CA ARG A 218 52.66 18.99 27.74
C ARG A 218 53.31 18.08 26.69
N ARG A 219 52.58 17.74 25.62
CA ARG A 219 53.08 16.89 24.53
C ARG A 219 54.25 17.54 23.77
N ASN A 220 54.21 18.86 23.57
CA ASN A 220 55.30 19.57 22.90
C ASN A 220 56.57 19.70 23.75
N ARG A 221 56.44 19.77 25.09
CA ARG A 221 57.61 19.77 25.98
C ARG A 221 58.34 18.43 25.99
N GLN A 222 57.64 17.31 25.90
CA GLN A 222 58.27 15.97 25.84
C GLN A 222 59.08 15.73 24.56
N ARG A 223 58.77 16.41 23.46
CA ARG A 223 59.52 16.27 22.20
C ARG A 223 60.85 17.03 22.20
N SER A 224 61.05 17.97 23.12
CA SER A 224 62.25 18.82 23.15
C SER A 224 63.39 18.23 23.99
N THR A 225 63.12 17.20 24.80
CA THR A 225 64.14 16.50 25.62
C THR A 225 64.73 15.26 24.96
N ALA A 226 64.29 14.87 23.77
CA ALA A 226 64.79 13.69 23.04
C ALA A 226 65.82 14.02 21.94
N ARG A 227 66.41 15.22 21.94
CA ARG A 227 67.41 15.68 20.95
C ARG A 227 68.70 16.15 21.61
N SER A 228 69.36 15.26 22.35
CA SER A 228 70.80 15.40 22.61
C SER A 228 71.41 14.03 22.90
N HIS A 229 71.65 13.25 21.84
CA HIS A 229 72.83 12.37 21.68
C HIS A 229 72.73 11.64 20.32
N ARG A 230 73.52 12.10 19.37
CA ARG A 230 74.15 11.28 18.31
C ARG A 230 75.60 11.03 18.79
N PRO A 231 76.37 10.00 18.36
CA PRO A 231 76.38 9.50 16.97
C PRO A 231 76.73 8.00 16.73
N PHE A 232 76.61 7.64 15.45
CA PHE A 232 77.46 6.75 14.65
C PHE A 232 77.57 5.23 14.92
N ALA A 233 77.25 4.48 13.85
CA ALA A 233 78.15 3.56 13.11
C ALA A 233 77.61 2.13 12.91
N GLY A 234 77.47 1.75 11.63
CA GLY A 234 77.47 0.37 11.12
C GLY A 234 76.25 -0.48 11.50
N THR A 235 75.86 -1.55 10.80
CA THR A 235 76.37 -2.22 9.60
C THR A 235 75.28 -3.22 9.21
N LEU A 236 75.12 -3.45 7.90
CA LEU A 236 74.56 -4.63 7.20
C LEU A 236 73.92 -5.79 8.01
N SER A 237 72.72 -6.22 7.58
CA SER A 237 72.29 -7.63 7.40
C SER A 237 70.78 -7.64 7.04
N VAL A 238 70.40 -7.85 5.79
CA VAL A 238 70.03 -9.15 5.20
C VAL A 238 68.91 -9.88 5.96
N GLY A 239 67.77 -10.01 5.28
CA GLY A 239 66.87 -11.17 5.34
C GLY A 239 65.89 -11.23 6.51
N THR A 240 64.60 -11.27 6.21
CA THR A 240 63.77 -12.50 6.34
C THR A 240 62.30 -12.11 6.36
N GLN A 241 61.54 -12.69 5.42
CA GLN A 241 60.09 -12.71 5.38
C GLN A 241 59.52 -13.40 6.63
N VAL A 242 58.46 -12.87 7.24
CA VAL A 242 57.41 -13.70 7.85
C VAL A 242 56.04 -13.08 7.61
N THR A 243 55.29 -13.77 6.78
CA THR A 243 53.84 -13.77 6.62
C THR A 243 53.15 -13.96 7.98
N MET A 244 52.25 -13.07 8.38
CA MET A 244 51.25 -13.40 9.40
C MET A 244 49.86 -13.33 8.78
N GLN A 245 49.45 -14.51 8.33
CA GLN A 245 48.11 -14.90 7.95
C GLN A 245 47.22 -14.89 9.19
N GLN A 246 46.31 -13.93 9.34
CA GLN A 246 45.25 -14.02 10.36
C GLN A 246 43.90 -14.31 9.70
N ARG A 247 43.69 -15.61 9.52
CA ARG A 247 42.45 -16.29 9.17
C ARG A 247 41.49 -16.17 10.35
N GLY A 248 40.51 -15.27 10.26
CA GLY A 248 39.39 -15.17 11.19
C GLY A 248 38.11 -15.67 10.54
N THR A 249 37.93 -16.99 10.46
CA THR A 249 36.63 -17.60 10.14
C THR A 249 35.73 -17.50 11.36
N GLY A 250 34.88 -16.47 11.40
CA GLY A 250 33.76 -16.39 12.33
C GLY A 250 32.71 -17.43 11.95
N ARG A 251 32.69 -18.55 12.67
CA ARG A 251 31.55 -19.47 12.69
C ARG A 251 30.37 -18.75 13.36
N VAL A 252 29.30 -18.57 12.61
CA VAL A 252 27.96 -18.27 13.15
C VAL A 252 27.48 -19.53 13.90
N PRO A 253 26.99 -19.40 15.14
CA PRO A 253 26.41 -20.52 15.86
C PRO A 253 25.08 -20.94 15.22
N THR A 254 25.04 -22.19 14.76
CA THR A 254 23.83 -22.90 14.36
C THR A 254 22.92 -23.03 15.59
N ALA A 255 21.79 -22.34 15.56
CA ALA A 255 20.70 -22.52 16.51
C ALA A 255 20.03 -23.89 16.30
N PRO A 256 19.52 -24.53 17.36
CA PRO A 256 18.86 -25.84 17.29
C PRO A 256 17.63 -25.79 16.38
N GLN A 257 17.55 -26.74 15.44
CA GLN A 257 16.38 -26.97 14.61
C GLN A 257 15.18 -27.34 15.51
N LEU A 258 14.19 -26.45 15.53
CA LEU A 258 12.84 -26.75 16.01
C LEU A 258 12.12 -27.61 14.96
N PRO A 259 11.24 -28.54 15.38
CA PRO A 259 10.55 -29.44 14.46
C PRO A 259 9.62 -28.68 13.51
N HIS A 260 9.68 -29.05 12.22
CA HIS A 260 8.85 -28.58 11.12
C HIS A 260 7.36 -28.61 11.50
N LEU A 261 6.79 -27.43 11.77
CA LEU A 261 5.38 -27.16 11.56
C LEU A 261 5.20 -26.86 10.08
N GLY A 262 4.22 -27.53 9.47
CA GLY A 262 4.00 -27.57 8.03
C GLY A 262 3.98 -26.19 7.38
N GLU A 263 4.72 -26.07 6.27
CA GLU A 263 4.61 -24.94 5.35
C GLU A 263 3.13 -24.80 4.94
N SER A 264 2.59 -23.60 5.15
CA SER A 264 1.22 -23.30 4.72
C SER A 264 1.14 -23.36 3.20
N GLU A 265 0.03 -23.88 2.65
CA GLU A 265 -0.18 -24.00 1.19
C GLU A 265 -0.01 -22.67 0.44
N LEU A 266 -0.13 -21.55 1.15
CA LEU A 266 0.12 -20.21 0.65
C LEU A 266 1.58 -20.00 0.23
N GLU A 267 2.55 -20.42 1.05
CA GLU A 267 3.98 -20.32 0.75
C GLU A 267 4.38 -21.23 -0.43
N ARG A 268 3.69 -22.35 -0.60
CA ARG A 268 3.89 -23.26 -1.73
C ARG A 268 3.37 -22.65 -3.04
N SER A 269 2.23 -21.98 -2.99
CA SER A 269 1.65 -21.29 -4.15
C SER A 269 2.49 -20.09 -4.61
N GLU A 270 3.08 -19.36 -3.67
CA GLU A 270 3.90 -18.18 -3.96
C GLU A 270 5.26 -18.56 -4.58
N ARG A 271 5.81 -19.74 -4.24
CA ARG A 271 6.99 -20.30 -4.92
C ARG A 271 6.70 -20.75 -6.34
N LEU A 272 5.58 -21.44 -6.57
CA LEU A 272 5.20 -21.92 -7.90
C LEU A 272 4.94 -20.76 -8.88
N ALA A 273 4.35 -19.66 -8.39
CA ALA A 273 4.18 -18.45 -9.17
C ALA A 273 5.52 -17.76 -9.53
N LYS A 274 6.52 -17.83 -8.63
CA LYS A 274 7.85 -17.22 -8.86
C LYS A 274 8.72 -18.02 -9.81
N GLU A 275 8.52 -19.32 -9.91
CA GLU A 275 9.29 -20.21 -10.79
C GLU A 275 8.71 -20.31 -12.21
N GLY A 276 7.63 -19.56 -12.52
CA GLY A 276 7.11 -19.43 -13.89
C GLY A 276 6.54 -20.72 -14.46
N MET A 277 6.22 -21.70 -13.62
CA MET A 277 5.54 -22.93 -14.03
C MET A 277 4.05 -22.82 -13.70
N MET A 278 3.29 -22.13 -14.56
CA MET A 278 1.88 -22.45 -14.71
C MET A 278 1.81 -23.52 -15.79
N GLU A 279 1.37 -24.72 -15.40
CA GLU A 279 1.14 -25.86 -16.29
C GLU A 279 0.22 -25.43 -17.44
N GLU A 280 0.76 -25.53 -18.65
CA GLU A 280 0.05 -25.39 -19.91
C GLU A 280 -0.65 -26.73 -20.18
N ASP A 281 -1.80 -26.96 -19.54
CA ASP A 281 -2.65 -28.10 -19.87
C ASP A 281 -3.34 -27.83 -21.22
N LEU A 282 -2.67 -28.29 -22.28
CA LEU A 282 -3.18 -28.41 -23.63
C LEU A 282 -4.43 -29.32 -23.65
N GLU A 283 -5.59 -28.70 -23.85
CA GLU A 283 -6.80 -29.37 -24.31
C GLU A 283 -6.56 -30.09 -25.65
N LYS A 284 -6.76 -31.40 -25.63
CA LYS A 284 -6.79 -32.28 -26.79
C LYS A 284 -8.21 -32.24 -27.39
N PRO A 285 -8.41 -31.84 -28.67
CA PRO A 285 -9.74 -31.90 -29.27
C PRO A 285 -10.10 -33.36 -29.59
N SER A 286 -11.19 -33.85 -29.00
CA SER A 286 -11.85 -35.08 -29.43
C SER A 286 -12.68 -34.79 -30.68
N SER A 287 -12.21 -35.28 -31.82
CA SER A 287 -13.02 -35.42 -33.02
C SER A 287 -14.06 -36.54 -32.81
N ILE A 288 -15.34 -36.23 -32.96
CA ILE A 288 -16.40 -37.22 -33.15
C ILE A 288 -16.87 -37.12 -34.61
N VAL A 289 -16.74 -38.25 -35.31
CA VAL A 289 -17.58 -38.70 -36.43
C VAL A 289 -18.64 -39.62 -35.84
#